data_AF-A0A0P6W3I1-F1
#
_entry.id   AF-A0A0P6W3I1-F1
#
_cell.length_a   1.000
_cell.length_b   1.000
_cell.length_c   1.000
_cell.angle_alpha   90.00
_cell.angle_beta   90.00
_cell.angle_gamma   90.00
#
_symmetry.space_group_name_H-M   'P 1'
#
loop_
_entity.id
_entity.type
_entity.pdbx_description
1 polymer ?
#
loop_
_entity_poly.entity_id
_entity_poly.type
_entity_poly.pdbx_seq_one_letter_code
_entity_poly.pdbx_strand_id
1 'polypeptide(L)'
;MGACIAIAFAAERINPGNRRPMPGAKVRVFHVYPFARQELAPGEVINAIQRYIKKIRQEGLTLRVAMHGGLSSSESSLATANELRALFDSKQVPVEFDETCDKRAEETPLGAVINDDYSVEFITRLVATDYLHD
;
A
#
# COMPACT_ATOMS: atom_id res chain seq x y z
N MET A 1 -2.06 4.29 -12.44
CA MET A 1 -3.34 3.72 -11.97
C MET A 1 -4.44 4.75 -12.22
N GLY A 2 -5.61 4.32 -12.72
CA GLY A 2 -6.78 5.19 -12.86
C GLY A 2 -7.43 5.49 -11.50
N ALA A 3 -8.76 5.45 -11.43
CA ALA A 3 -9.50 5.69 -10.17
C ALA A 3 -9.21 4.66 -9.06
N CYS A 4 -8.64 3.49 -9.39
CA CYS A 4 -8.31 2.46 -8.40
C CYS A 4 -7.15 2.86 -7.47
N ILE A 5 -7.19 2.33 -6.26
CA ILE A 5 -6.15 2.48 -5.24
C ILE A 5 -5.50 1.12 -4.99
N ALA A 6 -4.18 1.06 -5.08
CA ALA A 6 -3.40 -0.07 -4.60
C ALA A 6 -3.03 0.12 -3.12
N ILE A 7 -3.12 -0.96 -2.35
CA ILE A 7 -2.72 -1.02 -0.95
C ILE A 7 -1.72 -2.16 -0.80
N ALA A 8 -0.45 -1.83 -0.56
CA ALA A 8 0.59 -2.81 -0.29
C ALA A 8 0.76 -2.98 1.22
N PHE A 9 0.61 -4.20 1.72
CA PHE A 9 0.92 -4.59 3.08
C PHE A 9 2.32 -5.22 3.11
N ALA A 10 3.17 -4.73 3.99
CA ALA A 10 4.38 -5.42 4.40
C ALA A 10 4.22 -5.88 5.86
N ALA A 11 4.50 -7.15 6.10
CA ALA A 11 4.42 -7.79 7.39
C ALA A 11 5.75 -8.47 7.70
N GLU A 12 6.41 -8.06 8.78
CA GLU A 12 7.74 -8.53 9.13
C GLU A 12 7.79 -8.99 10.58
N ARG A 13 8.56 -10.04 10.84
CA ARG A 13 8.90 -10.41 12.21
C ARG A 13 10.00 -9.48 12.69
N ILE A 14 9.74 -8.71 13.74
CA ILE A 14 10.72 -7.79 14.32
C ILE A 14 11.22 -8.37 15.64
N ASN A 15 12.54 -8.43 15.83
CA ASN A 15 13.13 -8.84 17.09
C ASN A 15 12.85 -7.78 18.17
N PRO A 16 12.22 -8.14 19.30
CA PRO A 16 11.85 -7.17 20.32
C PRO A 16 13.06 -6.51 21.02
N GLY A 17 14.22 -7.18 21.06
CA GLY A 17 15.40 -6.70 21.77
C GLY A 17 16.22 -5.65 21.00
N ASN A 18 16.24 -5.70 19.66
CA ASN A 18 17.06 -4.79 18.84
C ASN A 18 16.32 -4.14 17.66
N ARG A 19 15.01 -4.40 17.54
CA ARG A 19 14.12 -3.90 16.48
C ARG A 19 14.54 -4.23 15.04
N ARG A 20 15.42 -5.21 14.85
CA ARG A 20 15.83 -5.66 13.51
C ARG A 20 14.83 -6.67 12.93
N PRO A 21 14.60 -6.66 11.60
CA PRO A 21 13.87 -7.72 10.92
C PRO A 21 14.49 -9.10 11.16
N MET A 22 13.63 -10.11 11.26
CA MET A 22 13.97 -11.52 11.37
C MET A 22 13.42 -12.29 10.17
N PRO A 23 13.93 -13.51 9.88
CA PRO A 23 13.33 -14.36 8.87
C PRO A 23 11.83 -14.57 9.08
N GLY A 24 11.08 -14.50 7.97
CA GLY A 24 9.62 -14.55 7.97
C GLY A 24 9.01 -13.18 7.72
N ALA A 25 8.90 -12.82 6.44
CA ALA A 25 8.16 -11.67 5.96
C ALA A 25 7.02 -12.11 5.04
N LYS A 26 5.96 -11.30 4.97
CA LYS A 26 4.83 -11.49 4.06
C LYS A 26 4.47 -10.17 3.42
N VAL A 27 4.17 -10.22 2.12
CA VAL A 27 3.65 -9.08 1.37
C VAL A 27 2.30 -9.45 0.79
N ARG A 28 1.36 -8.51 0.79
CA ARG A 28 0.09 -8.65 0.06
C ARG A 28 -0.34 -7.31 -0.50
N VAL A 29 -0.73 -7.31 -1.77
CA VAL A 29 -1.30 -6.12 -2.42
C VAL A 29 -2.80 -6.32 -2.62
N PHE A 30 -3.59 -5.32 -2.24
CA PHE A 30 -4.99 -5.21 -2.62
C PHE A 30 -5.11 -4.15 -3.71
N HIS A 31 -5.72 -4.50 -4.84
CA HIS A 31 -6.11 -3.55 -5.86
C HIS A 31 -7.59 -3.23 -5.69
N VAL A 32 -7.90 -2.02 -5.23
CA VAL A 32 -9.24 -1.61 -4.80
C VAL A 32 -9.85 -0.67 -5.83
N TYR A 33 -11.02 -1.03 -6.35
CA TYR A 33 -11.85 -0.14 -7.14
C TYR A 33 -12.61 0.82 -6.21
N PRO A 34 -12.85 2.09 -6.60
CA PRO A 34 -13.59 3.03 -5.76
C PRO A 34 -14.96 2.51 -5.31
N PHE A 35 -15.30 2.78 -4.05
CA PHE A 35 -16.51 2.30 -3.38
C PHE A 35 -17.82 2.97 -3.84
N ALA A 36 -17.82 3.70 -4.96
CA ALA A 36 -19.01 4.37 -5.49
C ALA A 36 -20.13 3.42 -5.92
N ARG A 37 -19.83 2.14 -6.16
CA ARG A 37 -20.81 1.16 -6.62
C ARG A 37 -20.95 0.05 -5.60
N GLN A 38 -22.13 -0.03 -4.97
CA GLN A 38 -22.43 -1.05 -3.96
C GLN A 38 -22.40 -2.48 -4.51
N GLU A 39 -22.66 -2.66 -5.81
CA GLU A 39 -22.50 -3.94 -6.53
C GLU A 39 -21.07 -4.49 -6.49
N LEU A 40 -20.06 -3.65 -6.23
CA LEU A 40 -18.67 -4.04 -6.03
C LEU A 40 -18.37 -4.46 -4.58
N ALA A 41 -19.40 -4.56 -3.73
CA ALA A 41 -19.34 -5.00 -2.35
C ALA A 41 -18.20 -4.34 -1.54
N PRO A 42 -18.18 -2.99 -1.42
CA PRO A 42 -17.11 -2.27 -0.71
C PRO A 42 -16.92 -2.76 0.74
N GLY A 43 -18.01 -3.11 1.42
CA GLY A 43 -17.97 -3.71 2.74
C GLY A 43 -17.20 -5.04 2.80
N GLU A 44 -17.27 -5.88 1.77
CA GLU A 44 -16.50 -7.14 1.72
C GLU A 44 -15.02 -6.90 1.49
N VAL A 45 -14.64 -5.86 0.74
CA VAL A 45 -13.25 -5.44 0.59
C VAL A 45 -12.68 -5.00 1.94
N ILE A 46 -13.40 -4.13 2.67
CA ILE A 46 -13.01 -3.69 4.01
C ILE A 46 -12.92 -4.87 4.98
N ASN A 47 -13.90 -5.76 4.98
CA ASN A 47 -13.90 -6.97 5.81
C ASN A 47 -12.70 -7.88 5.48
N ALA A 48 -12.36 -8.04 4.20
CA ALA A 48 -11.21 -8.84 3.78
C ALA A 48 -9.89 -8.23 4.27
N ILE A 49 -9.73 -6.91 4.18
CA ILE A 49 -8.57 -6.19 4.70
C ILE A 49 -8.47 -6.37 6.23
N GLN A 50 -9.57 -6.18 6.95
CA GLN A 50 -9.62 -6.35 8.41
C GLN A 50 -9.25 -7.77 8.84
N ARG A 51 -9.79 -8.80 8.16
CA ARG A 51 -9.46 -10.21 8.39
C ARG A 51 -7.97 -10.46 8.18
N TYR A 52 -7.38 -9.87 7.13
CA TYR A 52 -5.95 -9.99 6.85
C TYR A 52 -5.10 -9.37 7.96
N ILE A 53 -5.43 -8.14 8.40
CA ILE A 53 -4.73 -7.47 9.51
C ILE A 53 -4.76 -8.35 10.78
N LYS A 54 -5.95 -8.89 11.12
CA LYS A 54 -6.11 -9.77 12.30
C LYS A 54 -5.24 -11.02 12.18
N LYS A 55 -5.26 -11.68 11.02
CA LYS A 55 -4.46 -12.90 10.76
C LYS A 55 -2.97 -12.64 10.97
N ILE A 56 -2.43 -11.59 10.34
CA ILE A 56 -0.99 -11.30 10.41
C ILE A 56 -0.55 -10.97 11.85
N ARG A 57 -1.39 -10.26 12.61
CA ARG A 57 -1.13 -10.01 14.04
C ARG A 57 -1.11 -11.29 14.87
N GLN A 58 -2.02 -12.22 14.61
CA GLN A 58 -2.04 -13.53 15.28
C GLN A 58 -0.77 -14.36 15.00
N GLU A 59 -0.14 -14.14 13.84
CA GLU A 59 1.15 -14.75 13.49
C GLU A 59 2.36 -14.06 14.16
N GLY A 60 2.12 -13.00 14.94
CA GLY A 60 3.14 -12.24 15.65
C GLY A 60 4.01 -11.37 14.74
N LEU A 61 3.48 -10.95 13.59
CA LEU A 61 4.16 -10.08 12.63
C LEU A 61 3.73 -8.62 12.83
N THR A 62 4.69 -7.71 12.68
CA THR A 62 4.46 -6.26 12.66
C THR A 62 4.02 -5.84 11.26
N LEU A 63 2.94 -5.06 11.17
CA LEU A 63 2.34 -4.62 9.91
C LEU A 63 2.62 -3.16 9.63
N ARG A 64 2.78 -2.86 8.34
CA ARG A 64 2.82 -1.52 7.75
C ARG A 64 2.18 -1.54 6.37
N VAL A 65 1.66 -0.41 5.93
CA VAL A 65 1.01 -0.29 4.62
C VAL A 65 1.53 0.89 3.82
N ALA A 66 1.49 0.75 2.50
CA ALA A 66 1.65 1.84 1.54
C ALA A 66 0.42 1.89 0.63
N MET A 67 -0.01 3.10 0.29
CA MET A 67 -1.17 3.34 -0.57
C MET A 67 -0.75 4.20 -1.77
N HIS A 68 -1.19 3.83 -2.97
CA HIS A 68 -0.93 4.60 -4.19
C HIS A 68 -2.12 4.51 -5.16
N GLY A 69 -2.35 5.55 -5.95
CA GLY A 69 -3.38 5.55 -6.99
C GLY A 69 -4.55 6.49 -6.67
N GLY A 70 -5.71 6.23 -7.26
CA GLY A 70 -6.86 7.13 -7.19
C GLY A 70 -6.69 8.39 -8.04
N LEU A 71 -7.81 9.05 -8.33
CA LEU A 71 -7.84 10.33 -9.03
C LEU A 71 -8.22 11.44 -8.04
N SER A 72 -7.39 12.48 -7.94
CA SER A 72 -7.67 13.65 -7.09
C SER A 72 -8.94 14.40 -7.50
N SER A 73 -9.34 14.31 -8.76
CA SER A 73 -10.59 14.88 -9.29
C SER A 73 -11.83 14.00 -9.08
N SER A 74 -11.68 12.79 -8.53
CA SER A 74 -12.78 11.84 -8.35
C SER A 74 -13.21 11.76 -6.89
N GLU A 75 -14.43 12.22 -6.59
CA GLU A 75 -15.04 12.11 -5.26
C GLU A 75 -15.04 10.67 -4.74
N SER A 76 -15.33 9.71 -5.62
CA SER A 76 -15.32 8.29 -5.25
C SER A 76 -13.94 7.77 -4.86
N SER A 77 -12.88 8.23 -5.53
CA SER A 77 -11.50 7.85 -5.19
C SER A 77 -11.09 8.46 -3.86
N LEU A 78 -11.42 9.75 -3.65
CA LEU A 78 -11.16 10.47 -2.40
C LEU A 78 -11.88 9.82 -1.21
N ALA A 79 -13.17 9.50 -1.36
CA ALA A 79 -13.94 8.84 -0.31
C ALA A 79 -13.34 7.46 0.04
N THR A 80 -12.96 6.68 -0.97
CA THR A 80 -12.33 5.36 -0.79
C THR A 80 -10.98 5.49 -0.07
N ALA A 81 -10.12 6.43 -0.49
CA ALA A 81 -8.85 6.69 0.18
C ALA A 81 -9.06 7.08 1.65
N ASN A 82 -10.02 7.96 1.94
CA ASN A 82 -10.32 8.40 3.30
C ASN A 82 -10.84 7.27 4.19
N GLU A 83 -11.71 6.41 3.67
CA GLU A 83 -12.20 5.24 4.40
C GLU A 83 -11.06 4.25 4.72
N LEU A 84 -10.16 4.01 3.76
CA LEU A 84 -8.98 3.17 3.98
C LEU A 84 -8.02 3.77 5.02
N ARG A 85 -7.75 5.08 4.95
CA ARG A 85 -6.94 5.81 5.94
C ARG A 85 -7.54 5.67 7.34
N ALA A 86 -8.84 5.91 7.48
CA ALA A 86 -9.55 5.76 8.75
C ALA A 86 -9.53 4.31 9.27
N LEU A 87 -9.65 3.33 8.37
CA LEU A 87 -9.51 1.92 8.72
C LEU A 87 -8.12 1.65 9.31
N PHE A 88 -7.04 2.07 8.64
CA PHE A 88 -5.68 1.81 9.12
C PHE A 88 -5.38 2.52 10.43
N ASP A 89 -5.82 3.76 10.58
CA ASP A 89 -5.71 4.51 11.83
C ASP A 89 -6.44 3.81 12.99
N SER A 90 -7.71 3.43 12.79
CA SER A 90 -8.51 2.71 13.81
C SER A 90 -7.92 1.35 14.19
N LYS A 91 -7.21 0.71 13.25
CA LYS A 91 -6.51 -0.55 13.50
C LYS A 91 -5.10 -0.32 14.02
N GLN A 92 -4.60 0.90 14.13
CA GLN A 92 -3.21 1.21 14.49
C GLN A 92 -2.21 0.49 13.56
N VAL A 93 -2.47 0.54 12.26
CA VAL A 93 -1.55 0.07 11.23
C VAL A 93 -0.89 1.30 10.60
N PRO A 94 0.44 1.47 10.74
CA PRO A 94 1.12 2.64 10.17
C PRO A 94 1.03 2.62 8.64
N VAL A 95 0.64 3.76 8.07
CA VAL A 95 0.73 4.05 6.64
C VAL A 95 2.07 4.75 6.41
N GLU A 96 3.03 4.04 5.81
CA GLU A 96 4.37 4.59 5.56
C GLU A 96 4.41 5.56 4.39
N PHE A 97 3.65 5.24 3.34
CA PHE A 97 3.54 6.05 2.14
C PHE A 97 2.06 6.16 1.76
N ASP A 98 1.56 7.38 1.63
CA ASP A 98 0.18 7.65 1.21
C ASP A 98 0.21 8.60 0.01
N GLU A 99 0.36 8.00 -1.17
CA GLU A 99 0.43 8.69 -2.46
C GLU A 99 -0.90 8.56 -3.22
N THR A 100 -2.00 8.66 -2.46
CA THR A 100 -3.35 8.55 -3.01
C THR A 100 -4.01 9.90 -3.18
N CYS A 101 -4.70 10.06 -4.31
CA CYS A 101 -5.58 11.20 -4.60
C CYS A 101 -4.96 12.57 -4.29
N ASP A 102 -5.47 13.24 -3.25
CA ASP A 102 -5.13 14.57 -2.75
C ASP A 102 -3.74 14.67 -2.13
N LYS A 103 -3.14 13.55 -1.74
CA LYS A 103 -1.82 13.50 -1.12
C LYS A 103 -0.69 13.15 -2.09
N ARG A 104 -1.00 12.92 -3.37
CA ARG A 104 0.02 12.56 -4.36
C ARG A 104 1.00 13.72 -4.58
N ALA A 105 2.28 13.48 -4.36
CA ALA A 105 3.35 14.40 -4.74
C ALA A 105 3.68 14.29 -6.24
N GLU A 106 4.15 15.36 -6.88
CA GLU A 106 4.49 15.35 -8.32
C GLU A 106 5.62 14.34 -8.67
N GLU A 107 6.54 14.08 -7.74
CA GLU A 107 7.60 13.06 -7.87
C GLU A 107 7.27 11.78 -7.08
N THR A 108 6.11 11.18 -7.37
CA THR A 108 5.67 9.98 -6.65
C THR A 108 6.57 8.76 -6.91
N PRO A 109 6.98 7.99 -5.90
CA PRO A 109 7.57 6.68 -6.11
C PRO A 109 6.62 5.76 -6.91
N LEU A 110 7.11 5.25 -8.04
CA LEU A 110 6.44 4.26 -8.89
C LEU A 110 6.62 2.84 -8.34
N GLY A 111 7.69 2.61 -7.58
CA GLY A 111 8.01 1.36 -6.92
C GLY A 111 9.24 1.50 -6.06
N ALA A 112 9.64 0.40 -5.42
CA ALA A 112 10.90 0.30 -4.70
C ALA A 112 11.68 -0.93 -5.19
N VAL A 113 12.98 -0.76 -5.40
CA VAL A 113 13.92 -1.85 -5.63
C VAL A 113 14.56 -2.19 -4.30
N ILE A 114 14.61 -3.49 -3.98
CA ILE A 114 15.41 -3.99 -2.86
C ILE A 114 16.66 -4.58 -3.49
N ASN A 115 17.81 -3.94 -3.23
CA ASN A 115 19.10 -4.39 -3.74
C ASN A 115 19.59 -5.63 -2.98
N ASP A 116 20.62 -6.29 -3.52
CA ASP A 116 21.20 -7.51 -2.93
C ASP A 116 21.82 -7.27 -1.54
N ASP A 117 22.20 -6.01 -1.23
CA ASP A 117 22.67 -5.58 0.08
C ASP A 117 21.53 -5.20 1.06
N TYR A 118 20.28 -5.46 0.67
CA TYR A 118 19.04 -5.10 1.36
C TYR A 118 18.78 -3.60 1.48
N SER A 119 19.53 -2.75 0.77
CA SER A 119 19.16 -1.34 0.63
C SER A 119 17.88 -1.20 -0.20
N VAL A 120 17.09 -0.17 0.11
CA VAL A 120 15.83 0.13 -0.57
C VAL A 120 16.01 1.42 -1.36
N GLU A 121 15.76 1.35 -2.66
CA GLU A 121 15.77 2.51 -3.56
C GLU A 121 14.36 2.74 -4.13
N PHE A 122 13.82 3.94 -3.92
CA PHE A 122 12.51 4.30 -4.45
C PHE A 122 12.67 4.86 -5.86
N ILE A 123 12.03 4.21 -6.84
CA ILE A 123 12.09 4.60 -8.24
C ILE A 123 10.94 5.56 -8.51
N THR A 124 11.25 6.82 -8.83
CA THR A 124 10.25 7.85 -9.17
C THR A 124 10.10 8.06 -10.68
N ARG A 125 10.98 7.46 -11.50
CA ARG A 125 10.96 7.56 -12.97
C ARG A 125 11.27 6.21 -13.61
N LEU A 126 10.46 5.82 -14.59
CA LEU A 126 10.77 4.69 -15.47
C LEU A 126 11.61 5.23 -16.64
N VAL A 127 12.80 4.67 -16.86
CA VAL A 127 13.55 4.91 -18.09
C VAL A 127 12.99 3.97 -19.15
N ALA A 128 12.26 4.52 -20.13
CA ALA A 128 11.96 3.78 -21.34
C ALA A 128 13.26 3.65 -22.15
N THR A 129 13.62 2.44 -22.54
CA THR A 129 14.70 2.20 -23.51
C THR A 129 14.23 2.60 -24.91
N ASP A 130 14.11 3.91 -25.16
CA ASP A 130 13.93 4.46 -26.51
C ASP A 130 15.28 4.90 -27.12
N TYR A 131 16.41 4.47 -26.56
CA TYR A 131 17.76 4.76 -27.07
C TYR A 131 18.57 3.51 -27.42
N LEU A 132 17.90 2.53 -28.03
CA LEU A 132 18.57 1.48 -28.81
C LEU A 132 17.94 1.44 -30.21
N HIS A 133 18.03 2.57 -30.92
CA HIS A 133 18.06 2.57 -32.37
C HIS A 133 19.45 3.03 -32.78
N ASP A 134 20.25 2.03 -33.19
CA ASP A 134 21.51 2.03 -33.94
C ASP A 134 22.59 3.06 -33.62
#